data_AF-A0A0H3C9B6-F1
#
_entry.id   AF-A0A0H3C9B6-F1
#
_cell.length_a   1.000
_cell.length_b   1.000
_cell.length_c   1.000
_cell.angle_alpha   90.00
_cell.angle_beta   90.00
_cell.angle_gamma   90.00
#
_symmetry.space_group_name_H-M   'P 1'
#
loop_
_entity.id
_entity.type
_entity.pdbx_description
1 polymer ?
#
loop_
_entity_poly.entity_id
_entity_poly.type
_entity_poly.pdbx_seq_one_letter_code
_entity_poly.pdbx_strand_id
1 'polypeptide(L)'
;MTIGKPSKKTETLEIRLPPETKAAFMARCQVTRRTASQALRGFIEQDLVTPKPSPRRRSLVWHALAAAVAGLAVGAVAAPSLARTATSDATFERLDVNHDGVLSIEEFRAR
;
A
#
# COMPACT_ATOMS: atom_id res chain seq x y z
N MET A 1 9.61 -27.91 -5.35
CA MET A 1 10.87 -28.09 -6.10
C MET A 1 11.89 -28.65 -5.13
N THR A 2 12.35 -29.87 -5.34
CA THR A 2 13.37 -30.49 -4.49
C THR A 2 14.63 -29.64 -4.58
N ILE A 3 15.13 -29.13 -3.45
CA ILE A 3 16.40 -28.41 -3.41
C ILE A 3 17.48 -29.48 -3.54
N GLY A 4 17.72 -29.90 -4.78
CA GLY A 4 18.80 -30.81 -5.13
C GLY A 4 20.13 -30.19 -4.74
N LYS A 5 21.09 -31.04 -4.37
CA LYS A 5 22.46 -30.63 -4.06
C LYS A 5 23.00 -29.76 -5.20
N PRO A 6 23.65 -28.61 -4.93
CA PRO A 6 24.14 -27.73 -6.00
C PRO A 6 25.11 -28.51 -6.89
N SER A 7 24.87 -28.45 -8.20
CA SER A 7 25.73 -29.09 -9.20
C SER A 7 27.13 -28.50 -9.12
N LYS A 8 28.16 -29.35 -9.08
CA LYS A 8 29.57 -28.93 -9.16
C LYS A 8 30.00 -28.59 -10.60
N LYS A 9 29.14 -28.84 -11.60
CA LYS A 9 29.43 -28.52 -12.99
C LYS A 9 29.35 -27.00 -13.18
N THR A 10 30.34 -26.44 -13.87
CA THR A 10 30.35 -25.03 -14.27
C THR A 10 30.31 -24.96 -15.79
N GLU A 11 29.60 -23.98 -16.31
CA GLU A 11 29.50 -23.69 -17.74
C GLU A 11 29.95 -22.25 -18.01
N THR A 12 30.50 -22.01 -19.20
CA THR A 12 30.98 -20.69 -19.63
C THR A 12 29.85 -19.94 -20.32
N LEU A 13 29.62 -18.69 -19.90
CA LEU A 13 28.67 -17.77 -20.53
C LEU A 13 29.42 -16.70 -21.33
N GLU A 14 29.31 -16.74 -22.66
CA GLU A 14 29.88 -15.74 -23.56
C GLU A 14 28.82 -14.71 -23.98
N ILE A 15 29.13 -13.42 -23.85
CA ILE A 15 28.19 -12.32 -24.11
C ILE A 15 28.84 -11.29 -25.02
N ARG A 16 28.15 -10.92 -26.10
CA ARG A 16 28.54 -9.79 -26.96
C ARG A 16 27.95 -8.50 -26.41
N LEU A 17 28.80 -7.50 -26.18
CA LEU A 17 28.41 -6.18 -25.67
C LEU A 17 28.99 -5.09 -26.57
N PRO A 18 28.32 -3.93 -26.70
CA PRO A 18 28.95 -2.75 -27.28
C PRO A 18 30.26 -2.39 -26.54
N PRO A 19 31.27 -1.87 -27.24
CA PRO A 19 32.59 -1.61 -26.66
C PRO A 19 32.52 -0.64 -25.48
N GLU A 20 31.68 0.40 -25.58
CA GLU A 20 31.47 1.38 -24.49
C GLU A 20 30.86 0.73 -23.25
N THR A 21 29.86 -0.14 -23.43
CA THR A 21 29.22 -0.85 -22.32
C THR A 21 30.20 -1.78 -21.61
N LYS A 22 31.03 -2.50 -22.36
CA LYS A 22 32.10 -3.34 -21.79
C LYS A 22 33.09 -2.47 -21.00
N ALA A 23 33.54 -1.35 -21.57
CA ALA A 23 34.48 -0.45 -20.91
C ALA A 23 33.91 0.12 -19.60
N ALA A 24 32.67 0.61 -19.61
CA ALA A 24 31.99 1.13 -18.43
C ALA A 24 31.82 0.05 -17.34
N PHE A 25 31.44 -1.17 -17.73
CA PHE A 25 31.32 -2.29 -16.80
C PHE A 25 32.67 -2.66 -16.16
N MET A 26 33.73 -2.74 -16.97
CA MET A 26 35.07 -3.06 -16.48
C MET A 26 35.61 -1.96 -15.56
N ALA A 27 35.39 -0.68 -15.88
CA ALA A 27 35.75 0.45 -15.02
C ALA A 27 35.05 0.35 -13.66
N ARG A 28 33.75 0.03 -13.63
CA ARG A 28 33.01 -0.19 -12.39
C ARG A 28 33.56 -1.36 -11.58
N CYS A 29 33.93 -2.46 -12.24
CA CYS A 29 34.56 -3.62 -11.58
C CYS A 29 35.90 -3.24 -10.92
N GLN A 30 36.70 -2.40 -11.57
CA GLN A 30 37.98 -1.91 -11.02
C GLN A 30 37.76 -1.04 -9.78
N VAL A 31 36.86 -0.06 -9.83
CA VAL A 31 36.53 0.83 -8.69
C VAL A 31 36.00 0.04 -7.50
N THR A 32 35.15 -0.95 -7.77
CA THR A 32 34.54 -1.79 -6.72
C THR A 32 35.42 -2.96 -6.28
N ARG A 33 36.63 -3.11 -6.85
CA ARG A 33 37.56 -4.20 -6.58
C ARG A 33 36.93 -5.60 -6.72
N ARG A 34 36.04 -5.77 -7.70
CA ARG A 34 35.38 -7.05 -8.00
C ARG A 34 35.80 -7.55 -9.38
N THR A 35 35.85 -8.87 -9.55
CA THR A 35 36.02 -9.45 -10.89
C THR A 35 34.72 -9.36 -11.67
N ALA A 36 34.82 -9.31 -13.00
CA ALA A 36 33.67 -9.31 -13.90
C ALA A 36 32.73 -10.50 -13.62
N SER A 37 33.30 -11.70 -13.43
CA SER A 37 32.53 -12.92 -13.15
C SER A 37 31.81 -12.86 -11.79
N GLN A 38 32.45 -12.30 -10.76
CA GLN A 38 31.82 -12.12 -9.46
C GLN A 38 30.69 -11.09 -9.49
N ALA A 39 30.86 -9.99 -10.23
CA ALA A 39 29.83 -8.98 -10.43
C ALA A 39 28.62 -9.57 -11.16
N LEU A 40 28.86 -10.31 -12.25
CA LEU A 40 27.81 -10.92 -13.06
C LEU A 40 27.04 -12.01 -12.31
N ARG A 41 27.73 -12.92 -11.60
CA ARG A 41 27.07 -13.93 -10.76
C ARG A 41 26.18 -13.29 -9.69
N GLY A 42 26.68 -12.24 -9.02
CA GLY A 42 25.90 -11.52 -8.02
C GLY A 42 24.66 -10.83 -8.60
N PHE A 43 24.78 -10.24 -9.79
CA PHE A 43 23.64 -9.67 -10.50
C PHE A 43 22.59 -10.72 -10.84
N ILE A 44 23.01 -11.88 -11.37
CA ILE A 44 22.09 -12.98 -11.71
C ILE A 44 21.38 -13.50 -10.47
N GLU A 45 22.10 -13.77 -9.38
CA GLU A 45 21.49 -14.24 -8.13
C GLU A 45 20.45 -13.25 -7.60
N GLN A 46 20.76 -11.96 -7.65
CA GLN A 46 19.83 -10.89 -7.26
C GLN A 46 18.59 -10.84 -8.15
N ASP A 47 18.75 -10.99 -9.46
CA ASP A 47 17.64 -11.00 -10.42
C ASP A 47 16.72 -12.22 -10.24
N LEU A 48 17.30 -13.39 -9.92
CA LEU A 48 16.54 -14.62 -9.66
C LEU A 48 15.74 -14.56 -8.35
N VAL A 49 16.27 -13.92 -7.31
CA VAL A 49 15.60 -13.82 -6.00
C VAL A 49 14.58 -12.68 -5.98
N THR A 50 14.78 -11.62 -6.78
CA THR A 50 13.90 -10.45 -6.75
C THR A 50 12.57 -10.78 -7.45
N PRO A 51 11.44 -10.83 -6.71
CA PRO A 51 10.15 -11.04 -7.36
C PRO A 51 9.83 -9.86 -8.27
N LYS A 52 9.69 -10.11 -9.58
CA LYS A 52 9.29 -9.07 -10.54
C LYS A 52 7.93 -8.52 -10.10
N PRO A 53 7.82 -7.21 -9.76
CA PRO A 53 6.56 -6.67 -9.30
C PRO A 53 5.53 -6.82 -10.42
N SER A 54 4.45 -7.57 -10.15
CA SER A 54 3.39 -7.72 -11.13
C SER A 54 2.68 -6.36 -11.29
N PRO A 55 2.47 -5.89 -12.53
CA PRO A 55 1.83 -4.59 -12.76
C PRO A 55 0.42 -4.53 -12.17
N ARG A 56 -0.25 -5.68 -12.04
CA ARG A 56 -1.58 -5.82 -11.43
C ARG A 56 -1.61 -5.48 -9.94
N ARG A 57 -0.61 -5.90 -9.15
CA ARG A 57 -0.57 -5.62 -7.70
C ARG A 57 -0.35 -4.14 -7.41
N ARG A 58 0.49 -3.47 -8.21
CA ARG A 58 0.74 -2.03 -8.07
C ARG A 58 -0.53 -1.22 -8.36
N SER A 59 -1.28 -1.61 -9.39
CA SER A 59 -2.57 -1.01 -9.71
C SER A 59 -3.56 -1.14 -8.54
N LEU A 60 -3.76 -2.35 -8.00
CA LEU A 60 -4.70 -2.59 -6.90
C LEU A 60 -4.39 -1.79 -5.62
N VAL A 61 -3.11 -1.66 -5.24
CA VAL A 61 -2.73 -0.85 -4.06
C VAL A 61 -3.00 0.63 -4.29
N TRP A 62 -2.76 1.16 -5.49
CA TRP A 62 -3.10 2.53 -5.83
C TRP A 62 -4.61 2.79 -5.81
N HIS A 63 -5.41 1.85 -6.32
CA HIS A 63 -6.88 1.95 -6.28
C HIS A 63 -7.41 1.88 -4.84
N ALA A 64 -6.84 1.01 -4.00
CA ALA A 64 -7.21 0.92 -2.58
C ALA A 64 -6.86 2.20 -1.81
N LEU A 65 -5.69 2.79 -2.06
CA LEU A 65 -5.28 4.06 -1.46
C LEU A 65 -6.21 5.20 -1.90
N ALA A 66 -6.50 5.28 -3.21
CA ALA A 66 -7.41 6.29 -3.75
C ALA A 66 -8.83 6.15 -3.17
N ALA A 67 -9.33 4.93 -3.02
CA ALA A 67 -10.62 4.66 -2.41
C ALA A 67 -10.66 5.04 -0.92
N ALA A 68 -9.59 4.79 -0.16
CA ALA A 68 -9.50 5.17 1.25
C ALA A 68 -9.54 6.70 1.44
N VAL A 69 -8.81 7.45 0.60
CA VAL A 69 -8.82 8.92 0.62
C VAL A 69 -10.21 9.46 0.26
N ALA A 70 -10.85 8.90 -0.77
CA ALA A 70 -12.21 9.29 -1.16
C ALA A 70 -13.24 8.98 -0.06
N GLY A 71 -13.16 7.82 0.59
CA GLY A 71 -14.05 7.44 1.69
C GLY A 71 -13.92 8.37 2.90
N LEU A 72 -12.71 8.82 3.22
CA LEU A 72 -12.46 9.74 4.33
C LEU A 72 -13.05 11.14 4.05
N ALA A 73 -12.96 11.62 2.81
CA ALA A 73 -13.57 12.88 2.40
C ALA A 73 -15.12 12.84 2.49
N VAL A 74 -15.75 11.73 2.09
CA VAL A 74 -17.22 11.57 2.18
C VAL A 74 -17.69 11.38 3.64
N GLY A 75 -16.93 10.66 4.47
CA GLY A 75 -17.25 10.50 5.89
C GLY A 75 -17.26 11.84 6.67
N ALA A 76 -16.36 12.76 6.32
CA ALA A 76 -16.27 14.07 7.00
C ALA A 76 -17.48 14.98 6.73
N VAL A 77 -18.13 14.89 5.56
CA VAL A 77 -19.33 15.68 5.25
C VAL A 77 -20.64 15.11 5.81
N ALA A 78 -20.68 13.83 6.20
CA ALA A 78 -21.86 13.20 6.81
C ALA A 78 -21.86 13.18 8.36
N ALA A 79 -20.74 13.53 9.00
CA ALA A 79 -20.63 13.63 10.46
C ALA A 79 -21.66 14.58 11.15
N PRO A 80 -22.02 15.76 10.60
CA PRO A 80 -22.95 16.65 11.28
C PRO A 80 -24.40 16.11 11.35
N SER A 81 -24.81 15.27 10.40
CA SER A 81 -26.14 14.64 10.44
C SER A 81 -26.29 13.62 11.57
N LEU A 82 -25.25 12.84 11.86
CA LEU A 82 -25.27 11.89 12.99
C LEU A 82 -25.20 12.61 14.35
N ALA A 83 -24.41 13.68 14.45
CA ALA A 83 -24.36 14.51 15.65
C ALA A 83 -25.70 15.23 15.93
N ARG A 84 -26.47 15.55 14.88
CA ARG A 84 -27.80 16.15 15.03
C ARG A 84 -28.82 15.17 15.61
N THR A 85 -28.76 13.89 15.27
CA THR A 85 -29.63 12.87 15.89
C THR A 85 -29.35 12.76 17.38
N ALA A 86 -28.08 12.62 17.80
CA ALA A 86 -27.72 12.52 19.21
C ALA A 86 -28.12 13.74 20.06
N THR A 87 -28.11 14.94 19.47
CA THR A 87 -28.54 16.16 20.16
C THR A 87 -30.06 16.26 20.26
N SER A 88 -30.79 15.72 19.28
CA SER A 88 -32.25 15.74 19.24
C SER A 88 -32.86 14.83 20.32
N ASP A 89 -32.27 13.65 20.53
CA ASP A 89 -32.70 12.69 21.55
C ASP A 89 -32.55 13.29 22.97
N ALA A 90 -31.41 13.91 23.27
CA ALA A 90 -31.17 14.56 24.56
C ALA A 90 -32.08 15.78 24.82
N THR A 91 -32.51 16.48 23.77
CA THR A 91 -33.52 17.55 23.91
C THR A 91 -34.93 17.02 24.08
N PHE A 92 -35.25 15.90 23.44
CA PHE A 92 -36.54 15.23 23.57
C PHE A 92 -36.74 14.69 24.98
N GLU A 93 -35.75 13.97 25.52
CA GLU A 93 -35.75 13.45 26.89
C GLU A 93 -35.89 14.55 27.97
N ARG A 94 -35.44 15.78 27.67
CA ARG A 94 -35.59 16.92 28.60
C ARG A 94 -36.98 17.55 28.56
N LEU A 95 -37.67 17.45 27.43
CA LEU A 95 -38.97 18.07 27.23
C LEU A 95 -40.11 17.10 27.58
N ASP A 96 -39.88 15.80 27.38
CA ASP A 96 -40.78 14.73 27.79
C ASP A 96 -40.62 14.48 29.30
N VAL A 97 -41.21 15.36 30.10
CA VAL A 97 -41.13 15.33 31.57
C VAL A 97 -41.85 14.11 32.14
N ASN A 98 -42.89 13.64 31.45
CA ASN A 98 -43.69 12.51 31.88
C ASN A 98 -43.11 11.15 31.41
N HIS A 99 -42.14 11.18 30.50
CA HIS A 99 -41.43 10.03 29.91
C HIS A 99 -42.36 9.02 29.21
N ASP A 100 -43.44 9.50 28.59
CA ASP A 100 -44.38 8.67 27.82
C ASP A 100 -43.94 8.46 26.36
N GLY A 101 -42.84 9.11 25.95
CA GLY A 101 -42.27 8.99 24.61
C GLY A 101 -42.96 9.88 23.57
N VAL A 102 -43.83 10.81 23.97
CA VAL A 102 -44.44 11.81 23.10
C VAL A 102 -44.37 13.22 23.72
N LEU A 103 -44.23 14.26 22.91
CA LEU A 103 -44.29 15.65 23.41
C LEU A 103 -45.71 16.19 23.27
N SER A 104 -46.33 16.51 24.40
CA SER A 104 -47.56 17.30 24.40
C SER A 104 -47.28 18.75 24.01
N ILE A 105 -48.32 19.46 23.55
CA ILE A 105 -48.22 20.89 23.20
C ILE A 105 -47.82 21.73 24.42
N GLU A 106 -48.24 21.31 25.61
CA GLU A 106 -47.92 21.98 26.87
C GLU A 106 -46.43 21.83 27.21
N GLU A 107 -45.90 20.60 27.14
CA GLU A 107 -44.47 20.32 27.34
C GLU A 107 -43.58 21.02 26.32
N PHE A 108 -44.01 21.06 25.05
CA PHE A 108 -43.26 21.78 24.01
C PHE A 108 -43.22 23.29 24.24
N ARG A 109 -44.30 23.88 24.79
CA ARG A 109 -44.36 25.32 25.12
C ARG A 109 -43.70 25.67 26.44
N ALA A 110 -43.53 24.70 27.34
CA ALA A 110 -42.85 24.86 28.62
C ALA A 110 -41.31 24.88 28.51
N ARG A 111 -40.76 24.71 27.30
CA ARG A 111 -39.34 24.82 26.99
C ARG A 111 -38.73 26.18 27.35
#